data_AF-A0A351VJA5-F1
#
_entry.id   AF-A0A351VJA5-F1
#
_cell.length_a   1.000
_cell.length_b   1.000
_cell.length_c   1.000
_cell.angle_alpha   90.00
_cell.angle_beta   90.00
_cell.angle_gamma   90.00
#
_symmetry.space_group_name_H-M   'P 1'
#
loop_
_entity.id
_entity.type
_entity.pdbx_description
1 polymer ?
#
loop_
_entity_poly.entity_id
_entity_poly.type
_entity_poly.pdbx_seq_one_letter_code
_entity_poly.pdbx_strand_id
1 'polypeptide(L)'
;MKRIIVACLLCCIMVSPALAALKVTGRGEALRFDPAEFTPQMKANYEIFKVKCTKCHSQQRIVISFLSGHMPVSGQTFDMDSLKSISFRMYRKAMNKPETLITKEQIKPIHALLKYMMQESSR
;
A
#
# COMPACT_ATOMS: atom_id res chain seq x y z
N MET A 1 -6.13 -29.64 40.59
CA MET A 1 -6.89 -29.64 39.31
C MET A 1 -7.57 -28.30 39.00
N LYS A 2 -8.35 -27.68 39.90
CA LYS A 2 -9.02 -26.38 39.64
C LYS A 2 -8.09 -25.23 39.23
N ARG A 3 -6.86 -25.17 39.76
CA ARG A 3 -5.88 -24.11 39.42
C ARG A 3 -5.28 -24.23 38.00
N ILE A 4 -5.26 -25.44 37.43
CA ILE A 4 -4.75 -25.68 36.08
C ILE A 4 -5.80 -25.26 35.03
N ILE A 5 -7.08 -25.47 35.32
CA ILE A 5 -8.18 -25.05 34.45
C ILE A 5 -8.24 -23.52 34.33
N VAL A 6 -8.00 -22.80 35.43
CA VAL A 6 -7.94 -21.33 35.44
C VAL A 6 -6.74 -20.80 34.65
N ALA A 7 -5.59 -21.48 34.69
CA ALA A 7 -4.41 -21.09 33.92
C ALA A 7 -4.58 -21.30 32.40
N CYS A 8 -5.24 -22.38 31.97
CA CYS A 8 -5.54 -22.59 30.54
C CYS A 8 -6.57 -21.60 30.00
N LEU A 9 -7.58 -21.20 30.79
CA LEU A 9 -8.57 -20.22 30.34
C LEU A 9 -7.97 -18.81 30.14
N LEU A 10 -6.93 -18.47 30.91
CA LEU A 10 -6.27 -17.16 30.83
C LEU A 10 -5.34 -17.03 29.62
N CYS A 11 -4.82 -18.14 29.07
CA CYS A 11 -3.97 -18.13 27.87
C CYS A 11 -4.74 -17.92 26.56
N CYS A 12 -6.05 -18.17 26.52
CA CYS A 12 -6.84 -18.06 25.28
C CYS A 12 -7.22 -16.61 24.90
N ILE A 13 -6.89 -15.62 25.73
CA ILE A 13 -7.29 -14.21 25.52
C ILE A 13 -6.19 -13.40 24.79
N MET A 14 -5.05 -14.01 24.48
CA MET A 14 -3.94 -13.36 23.75
C MET A 14 -3.95 -13.72 22.25
N VAL A 15 -5.14 -13.76 21.62
CA VAL A 15 -5.20 -13.76 20.15
C VAL A 15 -5.04 -12.31 19.70
N SER A 16 -3.80 -11.85 19.57
CA SER A 16 -3.54 -10.62 18.83
C SER A 16 -4.04 -10.85 17.39
N PRO A 17 -4.89 -9.98 16.83
CA PRO A 17 -5.06 -9.99 15.39
C PRO A 17 -3.66 -9.78 14.83
N ALA A 18 -3.16 -10.76 14.08
CA ALA A 18 -2.02 -10.52 13.22
C ALA A 18 -2.48 -9.43 12.26
N LEU A 19 -2.16 -8.17 12.60
CA LEU A 19 -2.31 -7.01 11.73
C LEU A 19 -1.81 -7.48 10.37
N ALA A 20 -2.70 -7.54 9.39
CA ALA A 20 -2.41 -8.10 8.09
C ALA A 20 -1.61 -7.04 7.32
N ALA A 21 -0.40 -6.78 7.80
CA ALA A 21 0.46 -5.76 7.27
C ALA A 21 0.85 -6.15 5.84
N LEU A 22 0.73 -5.19 4.92
CA LEU A 22 1.34 -5.27 3.60
C LEU A 22 2.74 -5.84 3.71
N LYS A 23 2.95 -7.02 3.13
CA LYS A 23 4.24 -7.67 3.19
C LYS A 23 5.23 -6.93 2.32
N VAL A 24 6.38 -6.62 2.92
CA VAL A 24 7.48 -5.92 2.26
C VAL A 24 8.72 -6.81 2.26
N THR A 25 9.52 -6.70 1.21
CA THR A 25 10.77 -7.44 1.03
C THR A 25 11.92 -6.48 0.77
N GLY A 26 13.15 -6.95 0.99
CA GLY A 26 14.36 -6.13 0.84
C GLY A 26 14.65 -5.24 2.05
N ARG A 27 15.68 -4.41 1.92
CA ARG A 27 16.16 -3.47 2.95
C ARG A 27 16.69 -2.20 2.30
N GLY A 28 16.65 -1.09 3.04
CA GLY A 28 17.12 0.22 2.54
C GLY A 28 16.43 0.61 1.23
N GLU A 29 17.22 1.01 0.23
CA GLU A 29 16.72 1.41 -1.09
C GLU A 29 16.07 0.27 -1.89
N ALA A 30 16.35 -0.99 -1.52
CA ALA A 30 15.77 -2.16 -2.14
C ALA A 30 14.41 -2.57 -1.53
N LEU A 31 13.84 -1.77 -0.61
CA LEU A 31 12.55 -2.05 0.00
C LEU A 31 11.40 -1.99 -1.03
N ARG A 32 10.61 -3.07 -1.13
CA ARG A 32 9.51 -3.22 -2.10
C ARG A 32 8.33 -3.97 -1.49
N PHE A 33 7.16 -3.84 -2.10
CA PHE A 33 6.01 -4.70 -1.80
C PHE A 33 6.25 -6.12 -2.33
N ASP A 34 5.84 -7.13 -1.57
CA ASP A 34 5.82 -8.53 -2.01
C ASP A 34 4.58 -8.78 -2.89
N PRO A 35 4.74 -8.95 -4.23
CA PRO A 35 3.59 -9.18 -5.08
C PRO A 35 2.97 -10.57 -4.85
N ALA A 36 3.62 -11.51 -4.16
CA ALA A 36 3.08 -12.85 -3.94
C ALA A 36 1.71 -12.82 -3.24
N GLU A 37 1.52 -11.87 -2.33
CA GLU A 37 0.30 -11.66 -1.52
C GLU A 37 -0.85 -11.02 -2.31
N PHE A 38 -0.58 -10.47 -3.49
CA PHE A 38 -1.60 -9.80 -4.28
C PHE A 38 -2.51 -10.80 -5.01
N THR A 39 -3.80 -10.47 -5.07
CA THR A 39 -4.74 -11.17 -5.96
C THR A 39 -4.27 -11.04 -7.43
N PRO A 40 -4.65 -11.96 -8.34
CA PRO A 40 -4.22 -11.89 -9.74
C PRO A 40 -4.46 -10.53 -10.40
N GLN A 41 -5.61 -9.89 -10.11
CA GLN A 41 -5.91 -8.56 -10.61
C GLN A 41 -4.99 -7.48 -10.02
N MET A 42 -4.68 -7.55 -8.72
CA MET A 42 -3.77 -6.58 -8.09
C MET A 42 -2.32 -6.79 -8.57
N LYS A 43 -1.90 -8.02 -8.86
CA LYS A 43 -0.60 -8.31 -9.50
C LYS A 43 -0.48 -7.60 -10.85
N ALA A 44 -1.50 -7.69 -11.71
CA ALA A 44 -1.49 -6.99 -12.99
C ALA A 44 -1.41 -5.45 -12.82
N ASN A 45 -2.15 -4.89 -11.85
CA ASN A 45 -2.08 -3.47 -11.56
C ASN A 45 -0.70 -3.06 -10.98
N TYR A 46 -0.08 -3.93 -10.20
CA TYR A 46 1.25 -3.72 -9.63
C TYR A 46 2.34 -3.66 -10.69
N GLU A 47 2.24 -4.44 -11.76
CA GLU A 47 3.19 -4.34 -12.88
C GLU A 47 3.12 -2.97 -13.57
N ILE A 48 1.91 -2.42 -13.76
CA ILE A 48 1.73 -1.05 -14.27
C ILE A 48 2.35 -0.05 -13.30
N PHE A 49 2.04 -0.17 -12.00
CA PHE A 49 2.59 0.70 -10.97
C PHE A 49 4.13 0.66 -10.93
N LYS A 50 4.74 -0.52 -10.96
CA LYS A 50 6.20 -0.71 -10.94
C LYS A 50 6.89 -0.07 -12.13
N VAL A 51 6.29 -0.13 -13.33
CA VAL A 51 6.90 0.46 -14.52
C VAL A 51 6.69 1.98 -14.58
N LYS A 52 5.58 2.48 -14.03
CA LYS A 52 5.15 3.88 -14.22
C LYS A 52 5.38 4.78 -13.03
N CYS A 53 5.03 4.34 -11.83
CA CYS A 53 5.09 5.16 -10.62
C CYS A 53 6.51 5.24 -10.03
N THR A 54 7.39 4.29 -10.34
CA THR A 54 8.77 4.31 -9.84
C THR A 54 9.77 4.97 -10.79
N LYS A 55 9.30 5.60 -11.88
CA LYS A 55 10.18 6.34 -12.81
C LYS A 55 10.75 7.62 -12.21
N CYS A 56 9.98 8.29 -11.35
CA CYS A 56 10.37 9.56 -10.76
C CYS A 56 10.97 9.41 -9.36
N HIS A 57 10.52 8.40 -8.59
CA HIS A 57 10.92 8.18 -7.21
C HIS A 57 11.06 6.68 -6.94
N SER A 58 11.93 6.31 -5.99
CA SER A 58 12.12 4.91 -5.60
C SER A 58 10.83 4.29 -5.05
N GLN A 59 10.69 2.98 -5.26
CA GLN A 59 9.58 2.24 -4.67
C GLN A 59 9.61 2.27 -3.13
N GLN A 60 10.81 2.25 -2.55
CA GLN A 60 11.03 2.39 -1.11
C GLN A 60 10.25 3.57 -0.53
N ARG A 61 10.28 4.74 -1.18
CA ARG A 61 9.56 5.93 -0.70
C ARG A 61 8.06 5.70 -0.59
N ILE A 62 7.49 4.94 -1.52
CA ILE A 62 6.06 4.61 -1.50
C ILE A 62 5.79 3.60 -0.39
N VAL A 63 6.63 2.57 -0.25
CA VAL A 63 6.52 1.60 0.84
C VAL A 63 6.53 2.30 2.21
N ILE A 64 7.45 3.24 2.41
CA ILE A 64 7.54 4.02 3.65
C ILE A 64 6.23 4.75 3.93
N SER A 65 5.57 5.35 2.92
CA SER A 65 4.28 6.01 3.13
C SER A 65 3.21 5.07 3.68
N PHE A 66 3.15 3.83 3.20
CA PHE A 66 2.19 2.84 3.69
C PHE A 66 2.53 2.35 5.10
N LEU A 67 3.82 2.18 5.40
CA LEU A 67 4.25 1.71 6.73
C LEU A 67 4.14 2.80 7.81
N SER A 68 4.40 4.06 7.46
CA SER A 68 4.41 5.17 8.42
C SER A 68 3.07 5.90 8.51
N GLY A 69 2.19 5.75 7.52
CA GLY A 69 0.98 6.57 7.38
C GLY A 69 1.26 8.04 7.02
N HIS A 70 2.48 8.37 6.57
CA HIS A 70 2.88 9.75 6.24
C HIS A 70 3.67 9.84 4.93
N MET A 71 3.46 10.89 4.16
CA MET A 71 4.19 11.16 2.93
C MET A 71 5.63 11.63 3.23
N PRO A 72 6.70 10.95 2.76
CA PRO A 72 8.07 11.20 3.23
C PRO A 72 8.67 12.59 2.98
N VAL A 73 8.10 13.41 2.09
CA VAL A 73 8.64 14.75 1.79
C VAL A 73 7.79 15.86 2.37
N SER A 74 6.46 15.75 2.31
CA SER A 74 5.58 16.78 2.86
C SER A 74 5.26 16.58 4.33
N GLY A 75 5.49 15.38 4.88
CA GLY A 75 5.06 15.00 6.23
C GLY A 75 3.53 14.89 6.39
N GLN A 76 2.77 15.11 5.32
CA GLN A 76 1.31 15.02 5.35
C GLN A 76 0.86 13.59 5.61
N THR A 77 -0.26 13.43 6.31
CA THR A 77 -0.93 12.16 6.49
C THR A 77 -1.18 11.48 5.15
N PHE A 78 -0.89 10.19 5.09
CA PHE A 78 -1.14 9.33 3.94
C PHE A 78 -2.32 8.41 4.23
N ASP A 79 -3.51 8.91 3.89
CA ASP A 79 -4.80 8.25 4.08
C ASP A 79 -5.63 8.20 2.79
N MET A 80 -6.87 7.71 2.89
CA MET A 80 -7.79 7.55 1.76
C MET A 80 -8.15 8.88 1.07
N ASP A 81 -8.23 9.97 1.83
CA ASP A 81 -8.53 11.30 1.28
C ASP A 81 -7.35 11.85 0.49
N SER A 82 -6.15 11.70 1.05
CA SER A 82 -4.89 12.03 0.39
C SER A 82 -4.72 11.21 -0.91
N LEU A 83 -5.06 9.92 -0.89
CA LEU A 83 -5.01 9.04 -2.05
C LEU A 83 -5.99 9.47 -3.15
N LYS A 84 -7.21 9.85 -2.77
CA LYS A 84 -8.22 10.39 -3.70
C LYS A 84 -7.72 11.68 -4.36
N SER A 85 -7.14 12.60 -3.57
CA SER A 85 -6.56 13.85 -4.06
C SER A 85 -5.40 13.60 -5.04
N ILE A 86 -4.51 12.66 -4.72
CA ILE A 86 -3.40 12.24 -5.61
C ILE A 86 -3.97 11.73 -6.94
N SER A 87 -4.95 10.84 -6.89
CA SER A 87 -5.54 10.19 -8.06
C SER A 87 -6.22 11.21 -8.98
N PHE A 88 -6.95 12.17 -8.40
CA PHE A 88 -7.56 13.26 -9.16
C PHE A 88 -6.52 14.16 -9.83
N ARG A 89 -5.41 14.43 -9.13
CA ARG A 89 -4.28 15.21 -9.69
C ARG A 89 -3.61 14.49 -10.84
N MET A 90 -3.41 13.18 -10.74
CA MET A 90 -2.91 12.34 -11.83
C MET A 90 -3.85 12.42 -13.03
N TYR A 91 -5.16 12.30 -12.81
CA TYR A 91 -6.15 12.36 -13.88
C TYR A 91 -6.17 13.71 -14.60
N ARG A 92 -6.18 14.81 -13.83
CA ARG A 92 -6.10 16.16 -14.39
C ARG A 92 -4.82 16.37 -15.22
N LYS A 93 -3.69 15.87 -14.74
CA LYS A 93 -2.43 15.94 -15.49
C LYS A 93 -2.52 15.16 -16.80
N ALA A 94 -3.05 13.93 -16.77
CA ALA A 94 -3.19 13.10 -17.97
C ALA A 94 -4.15 13.69 -19.02
N MET A 95 -5.22 14.38 -18.60
CA MET A 95 -6.12 15.08 -19.52
C MET A 95 -5.45 16.27 -20.20
N ASN A 96 -4.70 17.06 -19.44
CA ASN A 96 -4.18 18.35 -19.90
C ASN A 96 -2.80 18.23 -20.57
N LYS A 97 -2.11 17.09 -20.39
CA LYS A 97 -0.77 16.82 -20.93
C LYS A 97 -0.72 15.39 -21.48
N PRO A 98 -0.96 15.19 -22.79
CA PRO A 98 -1.00 13.85 -23.38
C PRO A 98 0.35 13.12 -23.33
N GLU A 99 1.47 13.84 -23.21
CA GLU A 99 2.83 13.31 -23.01
C GLU A 99 3.13 12.85 -21.58
N THR A 100 2.10 12.68 -20.74
CA THR A 100 2.29 12.18 -19.37
C THR A 100 2.76 10.73 -19.34
N LEU A 101 3.61 10.42 -18.37
CA LEU A 101 4.14 9.06 -18.17
C LEU A 101 3.05 8.00 -17.94
N ILE A 102 1.89 8.42 -17.42
CA ILE A 102 0.76 7.59 -17.01
C ILE A 102 -0.46 8.04 -17.82
N THR A 103 -0.98 7.15 -18.67
CA THR A 103 -2.17 7.45 -19.48
C THR A 103 -3.44 7.39 -18.64
N LYS A 104 -4.54 7.98 -19.14
CA LYS A 104 -5.86 7.95 -18.51
C LYS A 104 -6.30 6.54 -18.13
N GLU A 105 -6.05 5.57 -19.01
CA GLU A 105 -6.44 4.16 -18.88
C GLU A 105 -5.65 3.48 -17.75
N GLN A 106 -4.42 3.93 -17.47
CA GLN A 106 -3.54 3.38 -16.45
C GLN A 106 -3.83 3.92 -15.05
N ILE A 107 -4.46 5.09 -14.94
CA ILE A 107 -4.75 5.72 -13.63
C ILE A 107 -5.72 4.88 -12.81
N LYS A 108 -6.78 4.34 -13.42
CA LYS A 108 -7.79 3.55 -12.70
C LYS A 108 -7.20 2.26 -12.09
N PRO A 109 -6.41 1.44 -12.84
CA PRO A 109 -5.67 0.31 -12.29
C PRO A 109 -4.73 0.69 -11.13
N ILE A 110 -3.95 1.77 -11.30
CA ILE A 110 -3.03 2.25 -10.25
C ILE A 110 -3.81 2.66 -9.00
N HIS A 111 -4.88 3.44 -9.15
CA HIS A 111 -5.74 3.84 -8.03
C HIS A 111 -6.34 2.63 -7.31
N ALA A 112 -6.83 1.64 -8.05
CA ALA A 112 -7.39 0.42 -7.47
C ALA A 112 -6.36 -0.34 -6.63
N LEU A 113 -5.13 -0.46 -7.11
CA LEU A 113 -4.03 -1.06 -6.35
C LEU A 113 -3.69 -0.26 -5.10
N LEU A 114 -3.48 1.05 -5.21
CA LEU A 114 -3.14 1.89 -4.06
C LEU A 114 -4.22 1.85 -2.98
N LYS A 115 -5.50 1.84 -3.39
CA LYS A 115 -6.64 1.69 -2.49
C LYS A 115 -6.63 0.33 -1.80
N TYR A 116 -6.46 -0.75 -2.56
CA TYR A 116 -6.34 -2.10 -2.00
C TYR A 116 -5.22 -2.16 -0.95
N MET A 117 -4.02 -1.70 -1.31
CA MET A 117 -2.87 -1.65 -0.41
C MET A 117 -3.19 -0.86 0.87
N MET A 118 -3.89 0.26 0.76
CA MET A 118 -4.23 1.09 1.93
C MET A 118 -5.23 0.39 2.86
N GLN A 119 -6.20 -0.33 2.28
CA GLN A 119 -7.16 -1.13 3.02
C GLN A 119 -6.46 -2.29 3.74
N GLU A 120 -5.52 -2.97 3.07
CA GLU A 120 -4.73 -4.05 3.69
C GLU A 120 -3.83 -3.52 4.81
N SER A 121 -3.17 -2.37 4.65
CA SER A 121 -2.39 -1.78 5.76
C SER A 121 -3.22 -1.36 6.98
N SER A 122 -4.54 -1.19 6.81
CA SER A 122 -5.44 -0.77 7.88
C SER A 122 -6.19 -1.93 8.58
N ARG A 123 -5.95 -3.17 8.15
CA ARG A 123 -6.56 -4.39 8.69
C ARG A 123 -5.69 -5.04 9.77
#